data_AF-A0A7S0IT57-F1
#
_entry.id   AF-A0A7S0IT57-F1
#
_cell.length_a   1.000
_cell.length_b   1.000
_cell.length_c   1.000
_cell.angle_alpha   90.00
_cell.angle_beta   90.00
_cell.angle_gamma   90.00
#
_symmetry.space_group_name_H-M   'P 1'
#
loop_
_entity.id
_entity.type
_entity.pdbx_description
1 polymer ?
#
loop_
_entity_poly.entity_id
_entity_poly.type
_entity_poly.pdbx_seq_one_letter_code
_entity_poly.pdbx_strand_id
1 'polypeptide(L)'
;WAAISAWRHGLSTPRFEEEEWQFRATLWWCKALYGLLSMPFVVFLLPGLGAALTHARPTGYNRNGECVRRLTAAERRQLLKERAKKGAGRQAGARAQPQPEATATPRALASAASRRLAALRA
;
A
#
# COMPACT_ATOMS: atom_id res chain seq x y z
N TRP A 1 -27.48 19.61 -37.99
CA TRP A 1 -28.44 18.49 -38.11
C TRP A 1 -28.37 17.73 -39.45
N ALA A 2 -27.87 18.30 -40.56
CA ALA A 2 -27.74 17.59 -41.85
C ALA A 2 -26.51 16.63 -41.97
N ALA A 3 -25.44 16.86 -41.20
CA ALA A 3 -24.22 16.05 -41.27
C ALA A 3 -24.37 14.64 -40.64
N ILE A 4 -25.26 14.49 -39.65
CA ILE A 4 -25.51 13.21 -38.98
C ILE A 4 -26.37 12.28 -39.86
N SER A 5 -27.29 12.84 -40.65
CA SER A 5 -28.09 12.08 -41.62
C SER A 5 -27.27 11.66 -42.84
N ALA A 6 -26.25 12.43 -43.25
CA ALA A 6 -25.34 12.04 -44.34
C ALA A 6 -24.47 10.82 -43.99
N TRP A 7 -24.03 10.72 -42.73
CA TRP A 7 -23.25 9.57 -42.25
C TRP A 7 -24.07 8.26 -42.20
N ARG A 8 -25.40 8.35 -42.13
CA ARG A 8 -26.32 7.20 -42.18
C ARG A 8 -26.44 6.60 -43.59
N HIS A 9 -26.31 7.41 -44.64
CA HIS A 9 -26.54 7.00 -46.03
C HIS A 9 -25.24 6.86 -46.86
N GLY A 10 -24.08 7.05 -46.22
CA GLY A 10 -22.75 7.07 -46.86
C GLY A 10 -21.96 5.76 -46.82
N LEU A 11 -22.59 4.61 -46.64
CA LEU A 11 -22.00 3.34 -47.05
C LEU A 11 -22.75 2.85 -48.27
N SER A 12 -22.34 3.35 -49.44
CA SER A 12 -22.53 2.63 -50.70
C SER A 12 -22.16 1.18 -50.44
N THR A 13 -23.15 0.28 -50.46
CA THR A 13 -22.94 -1.16 -50.37
C THR A 13 -21.94 -1.51 -51.46
N PRO A 14 -20.70 -1.91 -51.13
CA PRO A 14 -19.78 -2.30 -52.17
C PRO A 14 -20.40 -3.51 -52.87
N ARG A 15 -20.23 -3.55 -54.18
CA ARG A 15 -20.93 -4.45 -55.11
C ARG A 15 -20.45 -5.89 -54.90
N PHE A 16 -20.87 -6.53 -53.82
CA PHE A 16 -20.47 -7.89 -53.40
C PHE A 16 -21.59 -8.92 -53.63
N GLU A 17 -22.25 -8.91 -54.78
CA GLU A 17 -23.38 -9.82 -55.02
C GLU A 17 -22.96 -11.29 -55.25
N GLU A 18 -21.76 -11.57 -55.78
CA GLU A 18 -21.20 -12.94 -55.82
C GLU A 18 -20.19 -13.22 -54.68
N GLU A 19 -19.57 -12.17 -54.14
CA GLU A 19 -18.68 -12.26 -52.99
C GLU A 19 -19.41 -12.37 -51.65
N GLU A 20 -20.75 -12.33 -51.63
CA GLU A 20 -21.54 -12.31 -50.40
C GLU A 20 -21.18 -13.49 -49.49
N TRP A 21 -21.06 -14.70 -50.05
CA TRP A 21 -20.77 -15.89 -49.26
C TRP A 21 -19.30 -15.95 -48.79
N GLN A 22 -18.34 -15.53 -49.62
CA GLN A 22 -16.92 -15.51 -49.28
C GLN A 22 -16.61 -14.45 -48.23
N PHE A 23 -17.20 -13.27 -48.39
CA PHE A 23 -17.10 -12.17 -47.45
C PHE A 23 -17.73 -12.54 -46.10
N ARG A 24 -18.93 -13.13 -46.10
CA ARG A 24 -19.59 -13.63 -44.89
C ARG A 24 -18.81 -14.75 -44.22
N ALA A 25 -18.25 -15.68 -44.99
CA ALA A 25 -17.39 -16.75 -44.47
C ALA A 25 -16.12 -16.20 -43.83
N THR A 26 -15.47 -15.23 -44.46
CA THR A 26 -14.27 -14.57 -43.93
C THR A 26 -14.57 -13.83 -42.63
N LEU A 27 -15.66 -13.05 -42.57
CA LEU A 27 -16.09 -12.37 -41.35
C LEU A 27 -16.42 -13.36 -40.22
N TRP A 28 -17.06 -14.48 -40.55
CA TRP A 28 -17.36 -15.54 -39.60
C TRP A 28 -16.08 -16.16 -39.04
N TRP A 29 -15.10 -16.47 -39.90
CA TRP A 29 -13.81 -16.99 -39.48
C TRP A 29 -12.99 -15.99 -38.67
N CYS A 30 -12.98 -14.70 -39.04
CA CYS A 30 -12.35 -13.65 -38.24
C CYS A 30 -12.97 -13.59 -36.83
N LYS A 31 -14.30 -13.69 -36.71
CA LYS A 31 -14.98 -13.69 -35.41
C LYS A 31 -14.68 -14.95 -34.59
N ALA A 32 -14.62 -16.11 -35.25
CA ALA A 32 -14.26 -17.39 -34.62
C ALA A 32 -12.80 -17.37 -34.13
N LEU A 33 -11.86 -16.94 -34.97
CA LEU A 33 -10.44 -16.80 -34.64
C LEU A 33 -10.24 -15.77 -33.53
N TYR A 34 -10.92 -14.63 -33.58
CA TYR A 34 -10.87 -13.65 -32.51
C TYR A 34 -11.34 -14.24 -31.17
N GLY A 35 -12.44 -15.00 -31.18
CA GLY A 35 -12.92 -15.72 -30.00
C GLY A 35 -11.93 -16.77 -29.51
N LEU A 36 -11.34 -17.56 -30.42
CA LEU A 36 -10.40 -18.63 -30.11
C LEU A 36 -9.07 -18.10 -29.55
N LEU A 37 -8.51 -17.07 -30.19
CA LEU A 37 -7.29 -16.41 -29.73
C LEU A 37 -7.51 -15.59 -28.45
N SER A 38 -8.73 -15.10 -28.22
CA SER A 38 -9.08 -14.40 -26.97
C SER A 38 -9.44 -15.36 -25.83
N MET A 39 -9.78 -16.62 -26.12
CA MET A 39 -10.17 -17.64 -25.13
C MET A 39 -9.18 -17.78 -23.96
N PRO A 40 -7.84 -17.87 -24.16
CA PRO A 40 -6.91 -17.95 -23.03
C PRO A 40 -6.95 -16.71 -22.13
N PHE A 41 -7.32 -15.54 -22.65
CA PHE A 41 -7.40 -14.30 -21.90
C PHE A 41 -8.70 -14.16 -21.10
N VAL A 42 -9.76 -14.88 -21.48
CA VAL A 42 -11.03 -14.89 -20.73
C VAL A 42 -10.82 -15.41 -19.30
N VAL A 43 -9.89 -16.34 -19.10
CA VAL A 43 -9.54 -16.88 -17.77
C VAL A 43 -9.06 -15.78 -16.82
N PHE A 44 -8.39 -14.74 -17.34
CA PHE A 44 -7.93 -13.60 -16.53
C PHE A 44 -9.03 -12.59 -16.22
N LEU A 45 -10.16 -12.63 -16.93
CA LEU A 45 -11.32 -11.76 -16.70
C LEU A 45 -12.23 -12.30 -15.58
N LEU A 46 -12.14 -13.60 -15.27
CA LEU A 46 -12.89 -14.19 -14.18
C LEU A 46 -12.38 -13.66 -12.81
N PRO A 47 -13.26 -13.09 -11.98
CA PRO A 47 -12.89 -12.62 -10.65
C PRO A 47 -12.40 -13.80 -9.80
N GLY A 48 -11.16 -13.73 -9.33
CA GLY A 48 -10.53 -14.75 -8.47
C GLY A 48 -9.47 -15.61 -9.16
N LEU A 49 -9.57 -15.85 -10.47
CA LEU A 49 -8.55 -16.61 -11.22
C LEU A 49 -7.22 -15.85 -11.29
N GLY A 50 -7.25 -14.52 -11.37
CA GLY A 50 -6.05 -13.69 -11.21
C GLY A 50 -5.35 -13.94 -9.87
N ALA A 51 -6.09 -14.07 -8.76
CA ALA A 51 -5.50 -14.34 -7.44
C ALA A 51 -4.93 -15.78 -7.33
N ALA A 52 -5.55 -16.74 -8.01
CA ALA A 52 -5.10 -18.13 -8.05
C ALA A 52 -3.85 -18.31 -8.92
N LEU A 53 -3.81 -17.75 -10.13
CA LEU A 53 -2.67 -17.92 -11.04
C LEU A 53 -1.46 -17.07 -10.64
N THR A 54 -1.68 -15.83 -10.20
CA THR A 54 -0.56 -14.92 -9.92
C THR A 54 0.00 -15.08 -8.51
N HIS A 55 -0.78 -15.64 -7.57
CA HIS A 55 -0.47 -15.64 -6.13
C HIS A 55 0.08 -14.29 -5.62
N ALA A 56 -0.33 -13.19 -6.26
CA ALA A 56 0.22 -11.88 -5.98
C ALA A 56 -0.25 -11.43 -4.60
N ARG A 57 0.70 -11.18 -3.69
CA ARG A 57 0.37 -10.63 -2.37
C ARG A 57 0.04 -9.15 -2.51
N PRO A 58 -0.98 -8.63 -1.80
CA PRO A 58 -1.32 -7.22 -1.85
C PRO A 58 -0.15 -6.37 -1.33
N THR A 59 0.37 -5.48 -2.18
CA THR A 59 1.42 -4.51 -1.86
C THR A 59 0.86 -3.09 -1.80
N GLY A 60 1.61 -2.16 -1.23
CA GLY A 60 1.30 -0.73 -1.18
C GLY A 60 2.54 0.08 -0.84
N TYR A 61 2.46 1.41 -0.92
CA TYR A 61 3.60 2.29 -0.65
C TYR A 61 3.50 2.93 0.73
N ASN A 62 4.63 3.11 1.40
CA ASN A 62 4.72 3.93 2.62
C ASN A 62 4.88 5.43 2.27
N ARG A 63 4.85 6.29 3.29
CA ARG A 63 5.10 7.74 3.13
C ARG A 63 6.49 8.08 2.58
N ASN A 64 7.43 7.14 2.67
CA ASN A 64 8.80 7.29 2.18
C ASN A 64 8.94 6.76 0.74
N GLY A 65 7.85 6.29 0.11
CA GLY A 65 7.85 5.77 -1.26
C GLY A 65 8.34 4.32 -1.39
N GLU A 66 8.56 3.61 -0.28
CA GLU A 66 9.01 2.22 -0.32
C GLU A 66 7.82 1.27 -0.53
N CYS A 67 8.02 0.24 -1.36
CA CYS A 67 7.03 -0.81 -1.59
C CYS A 67 7.00 -1.78 -0.39
N VAL A 68 5.86 -1.83 0.30
CA VAL A 68 5.64 -2.66 1.50
C VAL A 68 4.44 -3.58 1.32
N ARG A 69 4.50 -4.74 1.96
CA ARG A 69 3.37 -5.68 2.01
C ARG A 69 2.22 -5.06 2.79
N ARG A 70 1.01 -5.09 2.25
CA ARG A 70 -0.19 -4.72 3.01
C ARG A 70 -0.45 -5.79 4.06
N LEU A 71 -0.57 -5.37 5.30
CA LEU A 71 -0.96 -6.25 6.39
C LEU A 71 -2.41 -6.68 6.22
N THR A 72 -2.67 -7.96 6.42
CA THR A 72 -4.02 -8.48 6.57
C THR A 72 -4.67 -7.94 7.85
N ALA A 73 -6.00 -7.95 7.91
CA ALA A 73 -6.73 -7.45 9.07
C ALA A 73 -6.36 -8.19 10.37
N ALA A 74 -6.01 -9.48 10.26
CA ALA A 74 -5.56 -10.29 11.39
C ALA A 74 -4.18 -9.86 11.90
N GLU A 75 -3.19 -9.74 11.00
CA GLU A 75 -1.84 -9.28 11.35
C GLU A 75 -1.86 -7.87 11.96
N ARG A 76 -2.72 -6.98 11.45
CA ARG A 76 -2.88 -5.62 12.00
C ARG A 76 -3.37 -5.65 13.45
N ARG A 77 -4.30 -6.55 13.79
CA ARG A 77 -4.80 -6.71 15.17
C ARG A 77 -3.71 -7.23 16.10
N GLN A 78 -2.89 -8.18 15.64
CA GLN A 78 -1.78 -8.72 16.42
C GLN A 78 -0.74 -7.64 16.74
N LEU A 79 -0.31 -6.88 15.73
CA LEU A 79 0.65 -5.79 15.92
C LEU A 79 0.15 -4.70 16.87
N LEU A 80 -1.15 -4.39 16.85
CA LEU A 80 -1.73 -3.45 17.81
C LEU A 80 -1.67 -3.99 19.24
N LYS A 81 -1.96 -5.28 19.45
CA LYS A 81 -1.83 -5.94 20.76
C LYS A 81 -0.38 -5.93 21.26
N GLU A 82 0.57 -6.24 20.38
CA GLU A 82 2.00 -6.21 20.72
C GLU A 82 2.49 -4.80 21.03
N ARG A 83 2.05 -3.80 20.27
CA ARG A 83 2.37 -2.38 20.54
C ARG A 83 1.77 -1.91 21.86
N ALA A 84 0.54 -2.31 22.18
CA ALA A 84 -0.08 -2.01 23.47
C ALA A 84 0.73 -2.62 24.63
N LYS A 85 1.14 -3.90 24.49
CA LYS A 85 1.96 -4.60 25.49
C LYS A 85 3.35 -3.97 25.66
N LYS A 86 4.03 -3.64 24.55
CA LYS A 86 5.33 -2.94 24.58
C LYS A 86 5.21 -1.52 25.15
N GLY A 87 4.12 -0.80 24.86
CA GLY A 87 3.84 0.52 25.42
C GLY A 87 3.67 0.47 26.94
N ALA A 88 2.90 -0.49 27.45
CA ALA A 88 2.76 -0.73 28.89
C ALA A 88 4.10 -1.10 29.54
N GLY A 89 4.90 -1.96 28.90
CA GLY A 89 6.24 -2.33 29.39
C GLY A 89 7.25 -1.18 29.36
N ARG A 90 7.19 -0.30 28.35
CA ARG A 90 8.08 0.87 28.25
C ARG A 90 7.69 1.96 29.26
N GLN A 91 6.41 2.11 29.58
CA GLN A 91 5.95 3.00 30.65
C GLN A 91 6.28 2.43 32.04
N ALA A 92 6.16 1.12 32.24
CA ALA A 92 6.60 0.45 33.47
C ALA A 92 8.13 0.53 33.64
N GLY A 93 8.90 0.33 32.57
CA GLY A 93 10.36 0.47 32.57
C GLY A 93 10.85 1.92 32.73
N ALA A 94 10.13 2.90 32.15
CA ALA A 94 10.42 4.32 32.35
C ALA A 94 10.03 4.81 33.76
N ARG A 95 9.01 4.20 34.38
CA ARG A 95 8.65 4.45 35.79
C ARG A 95 9.56 3.70 36.77
N ALA A 96 10.21 2.63 36.33
CA ALA A 96 11.18 1.84 37.08
C ALA A 96 12.63 2.27 36.84
N GLN A 97 12.90 3.26 35.98
CA GLN A 97 14.15 3.99 36.05
C GLN A 97 14.12 4.77 37.36
N PRO A 98 14.94 4.41 38.37
CA PRO A 98 15.10 5.28 39.52
C PRO A 98 15.57 6.61 38.96
N GLN A 99 14.88 7.70 39.30
CA GLN A 99 15.45 9.03 39.13
C GLN A 99 16.88 8.94 39.68
N PRO A 100 17.94 9.26 38.91
CA PRO A 100 19.21 9.52 39.55
C PRO A 100 18.92 10.66 40.52
N GLU A 101 18.97 10.32 41.80
CA GLU A 101 18.77 11.24 42.89
C GLU A 101 19.49 12.54 42.60
N ALA A 102 18.83 13.63 42.95
CA ALA A 102 19.41 14.94 43.09
C ALA A 102 20.61 14.88 44.05
N THR A 103 21.76 14.42 43.57
CA THR A 103 23.01 14.41 44.30
C THR A 103 23.85 15.58 43.81
N ALA A 104 24.18 16.44 44.78
CA ALA A 104 25.09 17.57 44.72
C ALA A 104 24.52 18.89 44.15
N THR A 105 23.62 19.49 44.93
CA THR A 105 23.52 20.95 45.03
C THR A 105 24.91 21.55 45.36
N PRO A 106 25.53 22.39 44.50
CA PRO A 106 26.85 23.01 44.76
C PRO A 106 26.85 23.97 45.96
N ARG A 107 25.67 24.30 46.48
CA ARG A 107 25.45 25.22 47.61
C ARG A 107 25.86 24.63 48.98
N ALA A 108 25.88 23.30 49.12
CA ALA A 108 26.29 22.65 50.37
C ALA A 108 27.81 22.76 50.59
N LEU A 109 28.61 22.55 49.53
CA LEU A 109 30.07 22.70 49.53
C LEU A 109 30.51 24.15 49.78
N ALA A 110 29.79 25.14 49.24
CA ALA A 110 30.06 26.55 49.51
C ALA A 110 29.91 26.89 51.01
N SER A 111 28.86 26.37 51.67
CA SER A 111 28.63 26.62 53.10
C SER A 111 29.64 25.95 54.04
N ALA A 112 30.28 24.86 53.57
CA ALA A 112 31.31 24.16 54.32
C ALA A 112 32.69 24.84 54.17
N ALA A 113 32.99 25.37 52.99
CA ALA A 113 34.22 26.13 52.73
C ALA A 113 34.29 27.42 53.54
N SER A 114 33.18 28.16 53.67
CA SER A 114 33.12 29.41 54.45
C SER A 114 33.38 29.19 55.94
N ARG A 115 32.89 28.09 56.51
CA ARG A 115 33.10 27.74 57.93
C ARG A 115 34.55 27.38 58.24
N ARG A 116 35.23 26.74 57.28
CA ARG A 116 36.63 26.33 57.42
C ARG A 116 37.60 27.52 57.32
N LEU A 117 37.27 28.51 56.50
CA LEU A 117 38.02 29.77 56.42
C LEU A 117 37.82 30.66 57.66
N ALA A 118 36.64 30.66 58.27
CA ALA A 118 36.39 31.38 59.52
C ALA A 118 37.19 30.80 60.70
N ALA A 119 37.37 29.48 60.75
CA ALA A 119 38.13 28.79 61.81
C ALA A 119 39.66 28.95 61.69
N LEU A 120 40.19 29.28 60.51
CA LEU A 120 41.62 29.50 60.26
C LEU A 120 42.05 30.97 60.47
N ARG A 121 41.11 31.85 60.78
CA ARG A 121 41.32 33.31 60.90
C ARG A 121 41.14 33.82 62.34
N ALA A 122 40.99 32.91 63.30
CA ALA A 122 41.00 33.14 64.75
C ALA A 122 42.28 32.53 65.33
#